data_AF-A0A1I4KER6-F1
#
_entry.id   AF-A0A1I4KER6-F1
#
_cell.length_a   1.000
_cell.length_b   1.000
_cell.length_c   1.000
_cell.angle_alpha   90.00
_cell.angle_beta   90.00
_cell.angle_gamma   90.00
#
_symmetry.space_group_name_H-M   'P 1'
#
loop_
_entity.id
_entity.type
_entity.pdbx_description
1 polymer ?
#
loop_
_entity_poly.entity_id
_entity_poly.type
_entity_poly.pdbx_seq_one_letter_code
_entity_poly.pdbx_strand_id
1 'polypeptide(L)'
;MTQTPETSHADGIAPLYLDTLVPRREHPRLLVLVDPTAPVQPELVWALQEAARREATVLAVALLDSGAREDRRIRTLVALDAQLLRAVGQTGVHGRSRTALVDPLVFEAMAATARGGDLVVVRPHSKTVLRPAVPRSTVRRPVRTAG
;
A
#
# COMPACT_ATOMS: atom_id res chain seq x y z
N MET A 1 45.90 59.86 -9.11
CA MET A 1 45.54 59.51 -7.72
C MET A 1 44.05 59.15 -7.71
N THR A 2 43.66 57.93 -8.08
CA THR A 2 43.38 56.78 -7.18
C THR A 2 42.47 57.12 -6.00
N GLN A 3 41.19 56.74 -6.08
CA GLN A 3 40.53 55.80 -5.16
C GLN A 3 39.03 55.61 -5.52
N THR A 4 38.70 54.43 -6.06
CA THR A 4 37.51 53.64 -5.67
C THR A 4 37.69 53.23 -4.20
N PRO A 5 36.64 53.04 -3.37
CA PRO A 5 35.70 51.90 -3.48
C PRO A 5 34.27 52.33 -3.01
N GLU A 6 33.20 51.54 -2.86
CA GLU A 6 33.00 50.11 -2.61
C GLU A 6 31.75 49.63 -3.36
N THR A 7 31.94 48.51 -4.06
CA THR A 7 30.91 47.55 -4.42
C THR A 7 30.32 46.92 -3.15
N SER A 8 29.05 47.22 -2.85
CA SER A 8 28.23 46.35 -2.01
C SER A 8 27.41 45.44 -2.92
N HIS A 9 27.97 44.27 -3.23
CA HIS A 9 27.19 43.16 -3.75
C HIS A 9 26.46 42.50 -2.59
N ALA A 10 25.27 43.03 -2.28
CA ALA A 10 24.27 42.24 -1.58
C ALA A 10 23.81 41.15 -2.57
N ASP A 11 24.55 40.05 -2.57
CA ASP A 11 24.22 38.80 -3.26
C ASP A 11 22.93 38.27 -2.62
N GLY A 12 21.82 38.72 -3.19
CA GLY A 12 20.48 38.33 -2.77
C GLY A 12 20.32 36.86 -3.06
N ILE A 13 20.51 36.02 -2.05
CA ILE A 13 20.14 34.61 -2.09
C ILE A 13 18.65 34.55 -2.42
N ALA A 14 18.33 34.34 -3.70
CA ALA A 14 16.96 34.12 -4.13
C ALA A 14 16.44 32.86 -3.42
N PRO A 15 15.25 32.91 -2.79
CA PRO A 15 14.68 31.73 -2.17
C PRO A 15 14.54 30.64 -3.24
N LEU A 16 15.17 29.49 -3.00
CA LEU A 16 14.88 28.28 -3.76
C LEU A 16 13.42 27.91 -3.48
N TYR A 17 12.52 28.28 -4.41
CA TYR A 17 11.19 27.70 -4.46
C TYR A 17 11.37 26.23 -4.81
N LEU A 18 11.35 25.39 -3.77
CA LEU A 18 11.17 23.96 -3.96
C LEU A 18 9.79 23.80 -4.60
N ASP A 19 9.78 23.42 -5.88
CA ASP A 19 8.58 22.88 -6.52
C ASP A 19 7.93 21.93 -5.51
N THR A 20 6.69 22.23 -5.16
CA THR A 20 5.91 21.53 -4.14
C THR A 20 6.24 20.05 -4.21
N LEU A 21 6.96 19.52 -3.22
CA LEU A 21 7.31 18.11 -3.18
C LEU A 21 6.01 17.34 -3.12
N VAL A 22 5.52 16.91 -4.28
CA VAL A 22 4.35 16.02 -4.37
C VAL A 22 4.73 14.81 -3.53
N PRO A 23 3.93 14.45 -2.51
CA PRO A 23 4.22 13.29 -1.68
C PRO A 23 4.56 12.12 -2.58
N ARG A 24 5.73 11.51 -2.38
CA ARG A 24 6.13 10.30 -3.10
C ARG A 24 4.95 9.35 -3.01
N ARG A 25 4.39 8.94 -4.16
CA ARG A 25 3.28 7.99 -4.23
C ARG A 25 3.64 6.78 -3.37
N GLU A 26 2.89 6.54 -2.29
CA GLU A 26 2.94 5.23 -1.67
C GLU A 26 2.39 4.24 -2.71
N HIS A 27 3.16 3.17 -2.96
CA HIS A 27 2.72 2.10 -3.84
C HIS A 27 1.42 1.50 -3.29
N PRO A 28 0.41 1.26 -4.16
CA PRO A 28 -0.84 0.69 -3.71
C PRO A 28 -0.59 -0.68 -3.05
N ARG A 29 -1.42 -1.02 -2.06
CA ARG A 29 -1.39 -2.34 -1.41
C ARG A 29 -2.69 -3.06 -1.73
N LEU A 30 -2.58 -4.30 -2.21
CA LEU A 30 -3.71 -5.19 -2.46
C LEU A 30 -3.78 -6.19 -1.32
N LEU A 31 -4.86 -6.16 -0.54
CA LEU A 31 -5.12 -7.14 0.51
C LEU A 31 -5.97 -8.27 -0.07
N VAL A 32 -5.55 -9.51 0.12
CA VAL A 32 -6.24 -10.70 -0.40
C VAL A 32 -6.46 -11.68 0.73
N LEU A 33 -7.72 -12.03 1.00
CA LEU A 33 -8.04 -13.09 1.92
C LEU A 33 -7.73 -14.45 1.26
N VAL A 34 -6.98 -15.29 1.97
CA VAL A 34 -6.54 -16.60 1.52
C VAL A 34 -6.89 -17.63 2.59
N ASP A 35 -7.67 -18.65 2.23
CA ASP A 35 -7.73 -19.90 2.97
C ASP A 35 -6.44 -20.69 2.67
N PRO A 36 -5.55 -20.88 3.65
CA PRO A 36 -4.29 -21.57 3.43
C PRO A 36 -4.46 -23.09 3.21
N THR A 37 -5.63 -23.65 3.55
CA THR A 37 -5.94 -25.08 3.45
C THR A 37 -6.54 -25.49 2.11
N ALA A 38 -7.09 -24.53 1.36
CA ALA A 38 -7.69 -24.74 0.05
C ALA A 38 -6.62 -24.80 -1.08
N PRO A 39 -6.95 -25.24 -2.31
CA PRO A 39 -6.10 -25.01 -3.48
C PRO A 39 -5.80 -23.53 -3.71
N VAL A 40 -4.83 -23.22 -4.59
CA VAL A 40 -4.50 -21.83 -4.94
C VAL A 40 -5.73 -21.13 -5.49
N GLN A 41 -6.13 -20.05 -4.82
CA GLN A 41 -7.32 -19.29 -5.17
C GLN A 41 -7.06 -18.31 -6.33
N PRO A 42 -8.01 -18.15 -7.26
CA PRO A 42 -7.86 -17.27 -8.43
C PRO A 42 -7.69 -15.79 -8.04
N GLU A 43 -8.23 -15.36 -6.90
CA GLU A 43 -8.09 -14.00 -6.38
C GLU A 43 -6.63 -13.66 -6.06
N LEU A 44 -5.86 -14.63 -5.56
CA LEU A 44 -4.44 -14.45 -5.26
C LEU A 44 -3.61 -14.33 -6.55
N VAL A 45 -3.92 -15.17 -7.55
CA VAL A 45 -3.32 -15.11 -8.89
C VAL A 45 -3.60 -13.76 -9.55
N TRP A 46 -4.86 -13.32 -9.54
CA TRP A 46 -5.26 -12.02 -10.06
C TRP A 46 -4.54 -10.88 -9.35
N ALA A 47 -4.48 -10.91 -8.01
CA ALA A 47 -3.84 -9.84 -7.25
C ALA A 47 -2.33 -9.75 -7.51
N LEU A 48 -1.64 -10.87 -7.73
CA LEU A 48 -0.22 -10.87 -8.13
C LEU A 48 -0.04 -10.21 -9.49
N GLN A 49 -0.82 -10.61 -10.50
CA GLN A 49 -0.77 -10.01 -11.84
C GLN A 49 -1.09 -8.51 -11.80
N GLU A 50 -2.09 -8.14 -11.03
CA GLU A 50 -2.50 -6.76 -10.85
C GLU A 50 -1.46 -5.93 -10.09
N ALA A 51 -0.77 -6.53 -9.12
CA ALA A 51 0.33 -5.89 -8.43
C ALA A 51 1.53 -5.65 -9.34
N ALA A 52 1.86 -6.59 -10.24
CA ALA A 52 2.88 -6.36 -11.25
C ALA A 52 2.50 -5.18 -12.16
N ARG A 53 1.23 -5.13 -12.61
CA ARG A 53 0.74 -4.06 -13.49
C ARG A 53 0.77 -2.67 -12.86
N ARG A 54 0.50 -2.58 -11.55
CA ARG A 54 0.36 -1.30 -10.82
C ARG A 54 1.58 -0.95 -9.96
N GLU A 55 2.65 -1.73 -10.06
CA GLU A 55 3.79 -1.66 -9.13
C GLU A 55 3.33 -1.70 -7.65
N ALA A 56 2.32 -2.52 -7.36
CA ALA A 56 1.69 -2.63 -6.05
C ALA A 56 2.40 -3.66 -5.16
N THR A 57 2.02 -3.69 -3.88
CA THR A 57 2.39 -4.76 -2.95
C THR A 57 1.18 -5.63 -2.63
N VAL A 58 1.32 -6.95 -2.74
CA VAL A 58 0.28 -7.90 -2.29
C VAL A 58 0.48 -8.21 -0.81
N LEU A 59 -0.59 -8.13 -0.03
CA LEU A 59 -0.68 -8.63 1.33
C LEU A 59 -1.68 -9.78 1.35
N ALA A 60 -1.17 -11.02 1.28
CA ALA A 60 -1.98 -12.22 1.44
C ALA A 60 -2.27 -12.42 2.94
N VAL A 61 -3.54 -12.54 3.30
CA VAL A 61 -3.95 -12.68 4.70
C VAL A 61 -4.74 -13.95 4.93
N ALA A 62 -4.47 -14.66 6.02
CA ALA A 62 -5.35 -15.70 6.52
C ALA A 62 -6.00 -15.23 7.82
N LEU A 63 -7.25 -15.63 8.04
CA LEU A 63 -7.94 -15.30 9.29
C LEU A 63 -7.49 -16.25 10.40
N LEU A 64 -7.13 -15.68 11.53
CA LEU A 64 -6.83 -16.43 12.74
C LEU A 64 -7.21 -15.61 13.96
N ASP A 65 -7.97 -16.23 14.86
CA ASP A 65 -8.34 -15.63 16.14
C ASP A 65 -7.10 -15.18 16.91
N SER A 66 -7.14 -13.96 17.46
CA SER A 66 -6.02 -13.37 18.20
C SER A 66 -5.60 -14.16 19.44
N GLY A 67 -6.49 -14.98 20.02
CA GLY A 67 -6.19 -15.91 21.11
C GLY A 67 -5.67 -17.28 20.67
N ALA A 68 -5.46 -17.50 19.36
CA ALA A 68 -4.96 -18.78 18.87
C ALA A 68 -3.55 -19.10 19.42
N ARG A 69 -3.34 -20.39 19.73
CA ARG A 69 -2.04 -20.91 20.18
C ARG A 69 -0.94 -20.65 19.13
N GLU A 70 0.28 -20.41 19.61
CA GLU A 70 1.43 -20.10 18.74
C GLU A 70 1.69 -21.20 17.68
N ASP A 71 1.57 -22.48 18.05
CA ASP A 71 1.76 -23.57 17.07
C ASP A 71 0.76 -23.51 15.92
N ARG A 72 -0.49 -23.10 16.21
CA ARG A 72 -1.51 -22.91 15.18
C ARG A 72 -1.15 -21.70 14.32
N ARG A 73 -0.71 -20.61 14.94
CA ARG A 73 -0.26 -19.39 14.28
C ARG A 73 0.86 -19.66 13.28
N ILE A 74 1.90 -20.38 13.72
CA ILE A 74 3.05 -20.77 12.88
C ILE A 74 2.58 -21.67 11.73
N ARG A 75 1.79 -22.72 12.01
CA ARG A 75 1.29 -23.61 10.95
C ARG A 75 0.46 -22.88 9.90
N THR A 76 -0.41 -21.96 10.32
CA THR A 76 -1.24 -21.16 9.41
C THR A 76 -0.39 -20.22 8.56
N LEU A 77 0.62 -19.56 9.14
CA LEU A 77 1.56 -18.72 8.39
C LEU A 77 2.35 -19.52 7.36
N VAL A 78 2.92 -20.67 7.74
CA VAL A 78 3.68 -21.54 6.83
C VAL A 78 2.80 -22.02 5.66
N ALA A 79 1.55 -22.41 5.95
CA ALA A 79 0.62 -22.82 4.90
C ALA A 79 0.24 -21.66 3.97
N LEU A 80 0.07 -20.45 4.51
CA LEU A 80 -0.18 -19.23 3.75
C LEU A 80 1.01 -18.84 2.85
N ASP A 81 2.24 -18.91 3.38
CA ASP A 81 3.47 -18.70 2.60
C ASP A 81 3.57 -19.71 1.45
N ALA A 82 3.26 -20.98 1.72
CA ALA A 82 3.26 -22.01 0.70
C ALA A 82 2.21 -21.75 -0.41
N GLN A 83 1.03 -21.22 -0.08
CA GLN A 83 0.04 -20.78 -1.08
C GLN A 83 0.57 -19.64 -1.95
N LEU A 84 1.17 -18.63 -1.32
CA LEU A 84 1.74 -17.49 -2.02
C LEU A 84 2.86 -17.94 -2.98
N LEU A 85 3.76 -18.82 -2.53
CA LEU A 85 4.82 -19.38 -3.37
C LEU A 85 4.26 -20.18 -4.56
N ARG A 86 3.21 -20.99 -4.35
CA ARG A 86 2.55 -21.70 -5.46
C ARG A 86 1.95 -20.74 -6.47
N ALA A 87 1.25 -19.70 -6.02
CA ALA A 87 0.66 -18.69 -6.90
C ALA A 87 1.72 -17.89 -7.67
N VAL A 88 2.85 -17.56 -7.03
CA VAL A 88 4.02 -16.97 -7.70
C VAL A 88 4.56 -17.92 -8.77
N GLY A 89 4.72 -19.21 -8.46
CA GLY A 89 5.14 -20.22 -9.43
C GLY A 89 4.20 -20.35 -10.63
N GLN A 90 2.89 -20.20 -10.43
CA GLN A 90 1.89 -20.22 -11.51
C GLN A 90 1.92 -18.97 -12.40
N THR A 91 2.24 -17.81 -11.82
CA THR A 91 2.16 -16.52 -12.52
C THR A 91 3.49 -16.04 -13.10
N GLY A 92 4.62 -16.53 -12.56
CA GLY A 92 5.95 -15.97 -12.82
C GLY A 92 6.13 -14.54 -12.30
N VAL A 93 5.16 -14.01 -11.55
CA VAL A 93 5.21 -12.64 -11.03
C VAL A 93 6.05 -12.63 -9.77
N HIS A 94 7.23 -12.02 -9.87
CA HIS A 94 8.11 -11.74 -8.75
C HIS A 94 7.95 -10.26 -8.38
N GLY A 95 7.23 -10.01 -7.29
CA GLY A 95 6.90 -8.65 -6.84
C GLY A 95 6.96 -8.52 -5.32
N ARG A 96 6.57 -7.35 -4.80
CA ARG A 96 6.48 -7.14 -3.36
C ARG A 96 5.25 -7.88 -2.85
N SER A 97 5.45 -9.02 -2.20
CA SER A 97 4.38 -9.78 -1.55
C SER A 97 4.73 -10.02 -0.09
N ARG A 98 3.74 -9.97 0.78
CA ARG A 98 3.85 -10.29 2.21
C ARG A 98 2.68 -11.16 2.64
N THR A 99 2.90 -11.94 3.68
CA THR A 99 1.87 -12.70 4.37
C THR A 99 1.59 -12.10 5.74
N ALA A 100 0.36 -12.21 6.20
CA ALA A 100 -0.03 -11.83 7.55
C ALA A 100 -1.22 -12.65 8.04
N LEU A 101 -1.38 -12.69 9.36
CA LEU A 101 -2.61 -13.19 9.97
C LEU A 101 -3.43 -12.00 10.45
N VAL A 102 -4.74 -12.10 10.29
CA VAL A 102 -5.68 -11.05 10.68
C VAL A 102 -6.77 -11.66 11.54
N ASP A 103 -7.10 -10.98 12.64
CA ASP A 103 -8.24 -11.37 13.46
C ASP A 103 -9.55 -11.22 12.67
N PRO A 104 -10.48 -12.19 12.71
CA PRO A 104 -11.73 -12.12 11.97
C PRO A 104 -12.50 -10.81 12.17
N LEU A 105 -12.57 -10.29 13.41
CA LEU A 105 -13.31 -9.06 13.70
C LEU A 105 -12.63 -7.83 13.09
N VAL A 106 -11.30 -7.79 13.09
CA VAL A 106 -10.54 -6.72 12.44
C VAL A 106 -10.77 -6.76 10.92
N PHE A 107 -10.77 -7.95 10.32
CA PHE A 107 -11.07 -8.10 8.90
C PHE A 107 -12.49 -7.65 8.57
N GLU A 108 -13.49 -8.04 9.35
CA GLU A 108 -14.88 -7.61 9.18
C GLU A 108 -15.02 -6.09 9.27
N ALA A 109 -14.34 -5.44 10.22
CA ALA A 109 -14.34 -3.99 10.36
C ALA A 109 -13.72 -3.30 9.13
N MET A 110 -12.60 -3.80 8.60
CA MET A 110 -12.01 -3.31 7.36
C MET A 110 -12.95 -3.51 6.16
N ALA A 111 -13.61 -4.67 6.06
CA ALA A 111 -14.53 -4.97 4.97
C ALA A 111 -15.80 -4.09 5.05
N ALA A 112 -16.32 -3.82 6.24
CA ALA A 112 -17.40 -2.87 6.46
C ALA A 112 -17.00 -1.45 6.04
N THR A 113 -15.76 -1.04 6.35
CA THR A 113 -15.21 0.25 5.91
C THR A 113 -15.13 0.33 4.40
N ALA A 114 -14.67 -0.73 3.72
CA ALA A 114 -14.62 -0.77 2.26
C ALA A 114 -16.02 -0.64 1.61
N ARG A 115 -17.09 -1.02 2.32
CA ARG A 115 -18.49 -0.88 1.88
C ARG A 115 -19.11 0.49 2.21
N GLY A 116 -18.33 1.45 2.69
CA GLY A 116 -18.82 2.80 3.02
C GLY A 116 -19.00 3.06 4.52
N GLY A 117 -18.69 2.09 5.38
CA GLY A 117 -18.65 2.30 6.83
C GLY A 117 -17.45 3.14 7.26
N ASP A 118 -17.47 3.61 8.51
CA ASP A 118 -16.33 4.24 9.16
C ASP A 118 -15.62 3.23 10.08
N LEU A 119 -14.29 3.21 10.05
CA LEU A 119 -13.48 2.48 11.04
C LEU A 119 -12.65 3.46 11.85
N VAL A 120 -12.88 3.50 13.16
CA VAL A 120 -12.11 4.36 14.07
C VAL A 120 -11.07 3.52 14.79
N VAL A 121 -9.80 3.82 14.53
CA VAL A 121 -8.67 3.24 15.28
C VAL A 121 -8.42 4.10 16.51
N VAL A 122 -8.67 3.55 17.69
CA VAL A 122 -8.42 4.20 18.98
C VAL A 122 -7.13 3.65 19.58
N ARG A 123 -6.23 4.56 19.96
CA ARG A 123 -4.97 4.29 20.68
C ARG A 123 -5.03 5.04 22.02
N PRO A 124 -4.22 4.69 23.03
CA PRO A 124 -4.31 5.27 24.38
C PRO A 124 -4.40 6.80 24.43
N HIS A 125 -3.80 7.51 23.46
CA HIS A 125 -3.77 8.98 23.41
C HIS A 125 -4.18 9.56 22.04
N SER A 126 -4.78 8.77 21.15
CA SER A 126 -5.21 9.29 19.85
C SER A 126 -6.32 8.47 19.23
N LYS A 127 -7.10 9.11 18.36
CA LYS A 127 -8.05 8.42 17.49
C LYS A 127 -7.80 8.82 16.04
N THR A 128 -7.92 7.86 15.14
CA THR A 128 -7.83 8.07 13.70
C THR A 128 -9.05 7.45 13.04
N VAL A 129 -9.78 8.22 12.25
CA VAL A 129 -10.88 7.70 11.44
C VAL A 129 -10.33 7.26 10.09
N LEU A 130 -10.48 5.98 9.79
CA LEU A 130 -10.24 5.40 8.48
C LEU A 130 -11.55 5.48 7.71
N ARG A 131 -11.50 6.19 6.59
CA ARG A 131 -12.60 6.31 5.64
C ARG A 131 -12.27 5.53 4.38
N PRO A 132 -13.29 5.03 3.66
CA PRO A 132 -13.09 4.42 2.37
C PRO A 132 -12.28 5.35 1.46
N ALA A 133 -11.27 4.80 0.78
CA ALA A 133 -10.54 5.56 -0.20
C ALA A 133 -11.46 5.85 -1.39
N VAL A 134 -11.75 7.13 -1.67
CA VAL A 134 -12.50 7.52 -2.87
C VAL A 134 -11.70 7.06 -4.10
N PRO A 135 -12.30 6.28 -5.03
CA PRO A 135 -11.64 5.90 -6.26
C PRO A 135 -11.12 7.14 -6.98
N ARG A 136 -9.80 7.27 -7.07
CA ARG A 136 -9.20 8.41 -7.77
C ARG A 136 -9.29 8.14 -9.27
N SER A 137 -10.15 8.89 -9.96
CA SER A 137 -10.21 8.92 -11.41
C SER A 137 -8.81 9.17 -11.97
N THR A 138 -8.31 8.25 -12.80
CA THR A 138 -7.18 8.53 -13.68
C THR A 138 -7.67 9.49 -14.75
N VAL A 139 -7.60 10.79 -14.47
CA VAL A 139 -7.80 11.81 -15.50
C VAL A 139 -6.68 11.64 -16.52
N ARG A 140 -7.01 11.04 -17.67
CA ARG A 140 -6.10 10.91 -18.80
C ARG A 140 -5.83 12.32 -19.29
N ARG A 141 -4.59 12.81 -19.12
CA ARG A 141 -4.19 14.14 -19.58
C ARG A 141 -4.44 14.19 -21.09
N PRO A 142 -5.26 15.11 -21.62
CA PRO A 142 -5.46 15.21 -23.05
C PRO A 142 -4.11 15.56 -23.70
N VAL A 143 -3.73 14.77 -24.70
CA VAL A 143 -2.57 15.06 -25.55
C VAL A 143 -2.94 16.30 -26.35
N ARG A 144 -2.26 17.41 -26.09
CA ARG A 144 -2.36 18.62 -26.91
C ARG A 144 -1.52 18.38 -28.15
N THR A 145 -2.13 17.90 -29.23
CA THR A 145 -1.52 17.96 -30.56
C THR A 145 -1.42 19.43 -30.96
N ALA A 146 -0.19 19.93 -31.06
CA ALA A 146 0.08 21.18 -31.75
C ALA A 146 -0.12 20.92 -33.25
N GLY A 147 -1.11 21.58 -33.84
CA GLY A 147 -1.23 21.76 -35.29
C GLY A 147 -0.53 23.04 -35.70
#